data_AF-A0A081G3Y7-F1
#
_entry.id   AF-A0A081G3Y7-F1
#
_cell.length_a   1.000
_cell.length_b   1.000
_cell.length_c   1.000
_cell.angle_alpha   90.00
_cell.angle_beta   90.00
_cell.angle_gamma   90.00
#
_symmetry.space_group_name_H-M   'P 1'
#
loop_
_entity.id
_entity.type
_entity.pdbx_description
1 polymer ?
#
loop_
_entity_poly.entity_id
_entity_poly.type
_entity_poly.pdbx_seq_one_letter_code
_entity_poly.pdbx_strand_id
1 'polypeptide(L)' 'MIEQPTPPQEGECCESECSPCVWDTYYEEMALWRQAEAERKAREARDSEE' A
#
# COMPACT_ATOMS: atom_id res chain seq x y z
N MET A 1 -10.98 -1.38 5.98
CA MET A 1 -9.84 -2.29 5.74
C MET A 1 -9.01 -1.63 4.66
N ILE A 2 -7.73 -1.37 4.90
CA ILE A 2 -6.84 -0.90 3.83
C ILE A 2 -6.44 -2.15 3.05
N GLU A 3 -6.78 -2.19 1.77
CA GLU A 3 -6.43 -3.26 0.85
C GLU A 3 -5.03 -3.05 0.27
N GLN A 4 -4.37 -4.13 -0.14
CA GLN A 4 -3.01 -4.05 -0.68
C GLN A 4 -3.08 -3.32 -2.02
N PRO A 5 -2.37 -2.19 -2.20
CA PRO A 5 -2.38 -1.51 -3.49
C PRO A 5 -1.75 -2.39 -4.55
N THR A 6 -2.33 -2.40 -5.75
CA THR A 6 -1.79 -3.11 -6.91
C THR A 6 -0.67 -2.30 -7.56
N PRO A 7 0.47 -2.93 -7.89
CA PRO A 7 1.56 -2.23 -8.56
C PRO A 7 1.10 -1.76 -9.95
N PRO A 8 1.42 -0.52 -10.34
CA PRO A 8 1.13 -0.03 -11.69
C PRO A 8 1.94 -0.81 -12.73
N GLN A 9 1.41 -0.89 -13.96
CA GLN A 9 2.10 -1.57 -15.04
C GLN A 9 3.31 -0.77 -15.54
N GLU A 10 4.29 -1.49 -16.10
CA GLU A 10 5.44 -0.92 -16.80
C GLU A 10 4.93 -0.09 -18.00
N GLY A 11 4.93 1.24 -17.86
CA GLY A 11 4.44 2.19 -18.86
C GLY A 11 3.28 3.10 -18.41
N GLU A 12 2.68 2.88 -17.23
CA GLU A 12 1.66 3.80 -16.69
C GLU A 12 2.28 5.08 -16.10
N CYS A 13 3.52 5.03 -15.61
CA CYS A 13 4.26 6.25 -15.31
C CYS A 13 4.82 6.79 -16.62
N CYS A 14 4.16 7.80 -17.16
CA CYS A 14 4.64 8.55 -18.32
C CYS A 14 5.93 9.27 -17.89
N GLU A 15 7.06 8.68 -18.25
CA GLU A 15 8.44 9.12 -18.03
C GLU A 15 8.79 10.52 -18.60
N SER A 16 7.80 11.24 -19.16
CA SER A 16 7.86 12.65 -19.51
C SER A 16 6.65 13.40 -18.94
N GLU A 17 6.91 14.20 -17.89
CA GLU A 17 6.12 15.36 -17.45
C GLU A 17 4.73 15.15 -16.82
N CYS A 18 4.17 13.94 -16.76
CA CYS A 18 2.97 13.71 -15.94
C CYS A 18 3.32 13.62 -14.45
N SER A 19 3.21 14.74 -13.74
CA SER A 19 3.17 14.76 -12.27
C SER A 19 1.72 14.66 -11.78
N PRO A 20 1.41 13.80 -10.79
CA PRO A 20 2.32 12.89 -10.04
C PRO A 20 2.57 11.55 -10.75
N CYS A 21 3.77 10.98 -10.59
CA CYS A 21 4.04 9.62 -11.07
C CYS A 21 3.20 8.63 -10.26
N VAL A 22 2.53 7.70 -10.93
CA VAL A 22 1.69 6.66 -10.31
C VAL A 22 2.44 5.83 -9.26
N TRP A 23 3.77 5.71 -9.40
CA TRP A 23 4.62 5.06 -8.41
C TRP A 23 4.65 5.79 -7.07
N ASP A 24 4.60 7.13 -7.07
CA ASP A 24 4.63 7.93 -5.84
C ASP A 24 3.41 7.62 -4.99
N THR A 25 2.22 7.71 -5.60
CA THR A 25 0.94 7.32 -4.98
C THR A 25 0.94 5.86 -4.54
N TYR A 26 1.42 4.94 -5.38
CA TYR A 26 1.53 3.53 -5.03
C TYR A 26 2.40 3.31 -3.77
N TYR A 27 3.56 3.99 -3.67
CA TYR A 27 4.44 3.87 -2.51
C TYR A 27 3.80 4.45 -1.24
N GLU A 28 3.10 5.57 -1.34
CA GLU A 28 2.34 6.15 -0.22
C GLU A 28 1.25 5.20 0.28
N GLU A 29 0.42 4.69 -0.62
CA GLU A 29 -0.65 3.74 -0.29
C GLU A 29 -0.08 2.44 0.27
N MET A 30 1.05 1.97 -0.27
CA MET A 30 1.70 0.74 0.19
C MET A 30 2.29 0.92 1.58
N ALA A 31 2.81 2.10 1.92
CA ALA A 31 3.28 2.42 3.27
C ALA A 31 2.12 2.42 4.28
N LEU A 32 0.97 2.99 3.92
CA LEU A 32 -0.25 2.96 4.74
C LEU A 32 -0.77 1.52 4.93
N TRP A 33 -0.80 0.75 3.85
CA TRP A 33 -1.23 -0.66 3.90
C TRP A 33 -0.34 -1.49 4.84
N ARG A 34 0.98 -1.35 4.75
CA ARG A 34 1.92 -2.07 5.64
C ARG A 34 1.70 -1.74 7.11
N GLN A 35 1.46 -0.47 7.44
CA GLN A 35 1.17 -0.06 8.81
C GLN A 35 -0.15 -0.67 9.31
N ALA A 36 -1.22 -0.56 8.52
CA ALA A 36 -2.51 -1.13 8.86
C ALA A 36 -2.47 -2.66 8.95
N GLU A 37 -1.69 -3.33 8.10
CA GLU A 37 -1.50 -4.77 8.12
C GLU A 37 -0.77 -5.23 9.38
N ALA A 38 0.27 -4.49 9.80
CA ALA A 38 0.98 -4.75 11.05
C ALA A 38 0.06 -4.58 12.28
N GLU A 39 -0.73 -3.51 12.33
CA GLU A 39 -1.71 -3.29 13.40
C GLU A 39 -2.79 -4.38 13.42
N ARG A 40 -3.27 -4.78 12.24
CA ARG A 40 -4.24 -5.86 12.10
C ARG A 40 -3.67 -7.18 12.58
N LYS A 41 -2.46 -7.57 12.15
CA LYS A 41 -1.79 -8.79 12.63
C LYS A 41 -1.55 -8.76 14.13
N ALA A 42 -1.13 -7.63 14.69
CA ALA A 42 -0.95 -7.48 16.13
C ALA A 42 -2.27 -7.64 16.89
N ARG A 43 -3.38 -7.12 16.33
CA ARG A 43 -4.72 -7.28 16.91
C ARG A 43 -5.23 -8.71 16.77
N GLU A 44 -5.06 -9.34 15.61
CA GLU A 44 -5.43 -10.74 15.36
C GLU A 44 -4.64 -11.71 16.24
N ALA A 45 -3.34 -11.47 16.46
CA ALA A 45 -2.54 -12.27 17.38
C ALA A 45 -3.07 -12.22 18.81
N ARG A 46 -3.46 -11.03 19.29
CA ARG A 46 -4.04 -10.84 20.63
C ARG A 46 -5.44 -11.44 20.76
N ASP A 47 -6.23 -11.44 19.68
CA ASP A 47 -7.59 -11.98 19.65
C ASP A 47 -7.61 -13.51 19.53
N SER A 48 -6.62 -14.09 18.85
CA SER A 48 -6.49 -15.56 18.68
C SER A 48 -5.96 -16.28 19.94
N GLU A 49 -5.54 -15.56 20.97
CA GLU A 49 -5.03 -16.11 22.24
C GLU A 49 -6.07 -16.13 23.39
N GLU A 50 -7.34 -15.75 23.13
CA GLU A 50 -8.45 -15.78 24.11
C GLU A 50 -9.39 -16.99 23.95
#